data_AF-G1VIK7-F1
#
_entry.id   AF-G1VIK7-F1
#
_cell.length_a   1.000
_cell.length_b   1.000
_cell.length_c   1.000
_cell.angle_alpha   90.00
_cell.angle_beta   90.00
_cell.angle_gamma   90.00
#
_symmetry.space_group_name_H-M   'P 1'
#
loop_
_entity.id
_entity.type
_entity.pdbx_description
1 polymer ?
#
loop_
_entity_poly.entity_id
_entity_poly.type
_entity_poly.pdbx_seq_one_letter_code
_entity_poly.pdbx_strand_id
1 'polypeptide(L)'
;MDKILNRICSIDNHPIAKMDEKFRIQYVEGLAACLCSISKGSDIAKMITFAWVNSIHAIHDNLNSLWTANTEAVKKAISLHRKGMKFFYMRESFFFDVFYLAQASVLGEAELEKSSEYLRKNVCGFFSKKSLNKILVAYKAGESCIDGVSSAQIAHRKTNNKVLSGTEKKILVVANVSAGKSTLINALVGYRLNRIKTTACTDKLVYIHNKCSNDGITIKRNNGTYTYSSNINEGDSDTLIEAAFPFKSTLGNEHICFIDTPGINNVENISHTLIPQHYYKLNFLST
;
A
#
# COMPACT_ATOMS: atom_id res chain seq x y z
N MET A 1 1.29 8.96 -11.45
CA MET A 1 1.80 7.84 -10.64
C MET A 1 0.63 7.06 -10.09
N ASP A 2 0.64 5.73 -10.22
CA ASP A 2 -0.38 4.87 -9.63
C ASP A 2 -0.25 4.90 -8.09
N LYS A 3 -1.31 5.33 -7.41
CA LYS A 3 -1.29 5.55 -5.96
C LYS A 3 -1.34 4.25 -5.16
N ILE A 4 -1.79 3.15 -5.75
CA ILE A 4 -1.84 1.85 -5.06
C ILE A 4 -0.44 1.22 -5.06
N LEU A 5 0.26 1.27 -6.21
CA LEU A 5 1.61 0.72 -6.35
C LEU A 5 2.61 1.36 -5.37
N ASN A 6 2.67 2.68 -5.32
CA ASN A 6 3.66 3.42 -4.54
C ASN A 6 3.24 3.70 -3.08
N ARG A 7 2.08 3.22 -2.65
CA ARG A 7 1.61 3.40 -1.27
C ARG A 7 2.47 2.62 -0.29
N ILE A 8 2.82 3.25 0.83
CA ILE A 8 3.38 2.56 2.00
C ILE A 8 2.25 1.79 2.72
N CYS A 9 2.35 0.47 2.74
CA CYS A 9 1.31 -0.48 3.17
C CYS A 9 1.53 -1.01 4.59
N SER A 10 2.77 -1.01 5.10
CA SER A 10 3.09 -1.40 6.47
C SER A 10 3.62 -0.21 7.29
N ILE A 11 3.37 -0.23 8.60
CA ILE A 11 3.83 0.82 9.51
C ILE A 11 4.84 0.27 10.50
N ASP A 12 5.98 0.95 10.58
CA ASP A 12 6.96 0.70 11.63
C ASP A 12 6.50 1.33 12.95
N ASN A 13 6.81 0.66 14.06
CA ASN A 13 6.62 1.19 15.42
C ASN A 13 5.17 1.60 15.76
N HIS A 14 4.18 0.92 15.18
CA HIS A 14 2.77 1.14 15.53
C HIS A 14 2.56 1.02 17.06
N PRO A 15 1.82 1.94 17.72
CA PRO A 15 1.68 1.94 19.19
C PRO A 15 1.12 0.62 19.72
N ILE A 16 0.20 0.00 18.98
CA ILE A 16 -0.43 -1.27 19.36
C ILE A 16 0.55 -2.44 19.26
N ALA A 17 1.54 -2.40 18.38
CA ALA A 17 2.51 -3.49 18.22
C ALA A 17 3.32 -3.78 19.50
N LYS A 18 3.45 -2.76 20.36
CA LYS A 18 4.17 -2.81 21.65
C LYS A 18 3.29 -3.29 22.82
N MET A 19 2.01 -3.55 22.58
CA MET A 19 1.07 -4.01 23.61
C MET A 19 1.07 -5.53 23.73
N ASP A 20 0.45 -6.03 24.81
CA ASP A 20 0.27 -7.46 25.00
C ASP A 20 -0.54 -8.07 23.85
N GLU A 21 -0.20 -9.30 23.49
CA GLU A 21 -0.78 -10.03 22.36
C GLU A 21 -2.31 -9.99 22.33
N LYS A 22 -2.96 -10.20 23.49
CA LYS A 22 -4.41 -10.11 23.63
C LYS A 22 -5.00 -8.81 23.07
N PHE A 23 -4.35 -7.66 23.31
CA PHE A 23 -4.83 -6.36 22.83
C PHE A 23 -4.51 -6.17 21.35
N ARG A 24 -3.36 -6.68 20.89
CA ARG A 24 -3.01 -6.68 19.46
C ARG A 24 -4.03 -7.44 18.64
N ILE A 25 -4.39 -8.67 19.05
CA ILE A 25 -5.40 -9.51 18.41
C ILE A 25 -6.75 -8.78 18.34
N GLN A 26 -7.23 -8.25 19.48
CA GLN A 26 -8.49 -7.52 19.52
C GLN A 26 -8.52 -6.31 18.57
N TYR A 27 -7.39 -5.60 18.47
CA TYR A 27 -7.25 -4.46 17.59
C TYR A 27 -7.30 -4.87 16.11
N VAL A 28 -6.50 -5.85 15.70
CA VAL A 28 -6.41 -6.27 14.28
C VAL A 28 -7.69 -6.96 13.80
N GLU A 29 -8.34 -7.76 14.65
CA GLU A 29 -9.66 -8.35 14.37
C GLU A 29 -10.72 -7.27 14.13
N GLY A 30 -10.80 -6.30 15.03
CA GLY A 30 -11.73 -5.18 14.89
C GLY A 30 -11.44 -4.34 13.65
N LEU A 31 -10.17 -4.11 13.33
CA LEU A 31 -9.77 -3.27 12.19
C LEU A 31 -10.11 -3.94 10.87
N ALA A 32 -9.77 -5.23 10.72
CA ALA A 32 -10.11 -6.03 9.55
C ALA A 32 -11.63 -6.14 9.34
N ALA A 33 -12.38 -6.42 10.42
CA ALA A 33 -13.84 -6.51 10.37
C ALA A 33 -14.51 -5.19 9.98
N CYS A 34 -14.00 -4.07 10.52
CA CYS A 34 -14.48 -2.74 10.21
C CYS A 34 -14.26 -2.39 8.73
N LEU A 35 -13.06 -2.62 8.21
CA LEU A 35 -12.70 -2.30 6.84
C LEU A 35 -13.34 -3.24 5.82
N CYS A 36 -13.57 -4.51 6.17
CA CYS A 36 -14.39 -5.41 5.37
C CYS A 36 -15.81 -4.85 5.18
N SER A 37 -16.40 -4.31 6.25
CA SER A 37 -17.75 -3.74 6.22
C SER A 37 -17.82 -2.43 5.42
N ILE A 38 -16.87 -1.52 5.66
CA ILE A 38 -16.80 -0.21 4.99
C ILE A 38 -16.53 -0.38 3.49
N SER A 39 -15.56 -1.24 3.13
CA SER A 39 -15.12 -1.40 1.75
C SER A 39 -16.00 -2.33 0.91
N LYS A 40 -17.05 -2.92 1.50
CA LYS A 40 -17.93 -3.92 0.87
C LYS A 40 -17.15 -5.09 0.26
N GLY A 41 -16.07 -5.50 0.92
CA GLY A 41 -15.26 -6.64 0.50
C GLY A 41 -14.26 -6.37 -0.63
N SER A 42 -13.92 -5.12 -0.93
CA SER A 42 -12.91 -4.77 -1.96
C SER A 42 -11.58 -5.52 -1.77
N ASP A 43 -11.06 -6.13 -2.84
CA ASP A 43 -9.77 -6.84 -2.82
C ASP A 43 -8.59 -5.91 -2.53
N ILE A 44 -8.62 -4.68 -3.04
CA ILE A 44 -7.60 -3.66 -2.75
C ILE A 44 -7.64 -3.29 -1.27
N ALA A 45 -8.84 -3.12 -0.71
CA ALA A 45 -9.00 -2.82 0.71
C ALA A 45 -8.49 -3.98 1.58
N LYS A 46 -8.82 -5.21 1.19
CA LYS A 46 -8.34 -6.42 1.85
C LYS A 46 -6.82 -6.50 1.84
N MET A 47 -6.20 -6.33 0.67
CA MET A 47 -4.75 -6.35 0.50
C MET A 47 -4.05 -5.31 1.40
N ILE A 48 -4.49 -4.05 1.33
CA ILE A 48 -3.87 -2.96 2.11
C ILE A 48 -4.09 -3.17 3.62
N THR A 49 -5.29 -3.62 4.02
CA THR A 49 -5.59 -3.91 5.42
C THR A 49 -4.74 -5.05 5.95
N PHE A 50 -4.56 -6.12 5.16
CA PHE A 50 -3.76 -7.28 5.56
C PHE A 50 -2.28 -6.93 5.72
N ALA A 51 -1.74 -6.10 4.82
CA ALA A 51 -0.40 -5.56 4.98
C ALA A 51 -0.25 -4.75 6.27
N TRP A 52 -1.24 -3.91 6.60
CA TRP A 52 -1.24 -3.09 7.81
C TRP A 52 -1.33 -3.93 9.08
N VAL A 53 -2.29 -4.85 9.19
CA VAL A 53 -2.46 -5.67 10.40
C VAL A 53 -1.26 -6.57 10.67
N ASN A 54 -0.64 -7.12 9.62
CA ASN A 54 0.59 -7.91 9.75
C ASN A 54 1.76 -7.10 10.33
N SER A 55 1.79 -5.79 10.08
CA SER A 55 2.81 -4.90 10.67
C SER A 55 2.58 -4.62 12.16
N ILE A 56 1.35 -4.81 12.65
CA ILE A 56 0.99 -4.63 14.07
C ILE A 56 1.17 -5.94 14.84
N HIS A 57 0.74 -7.04 14.25
CA HIS A 57 0.83 -8.37 14.82
C HIS A 57 1.10 -9.34 13.69
N ALA A 58 2.25 -10.02 13.75
CA ALA A 58 2.57 -11.09 12.81
C ALA A 58 1.56 -12.24 13.02
N ILE A 59 0.52 -12.27 12.19
CA ILE A 59 -0.51 -13.30 12.22
C ILE A 59 0.03 -14.47 11.40
N HIS A 60 0.36 -15.56 12.07
CA HIS A 60 0.85 -16.78 11.42
C HIS A 60 -0.29 -17.63 10.83
N ASP A 61 -1.52 -17.44 11.32
CA ASP A 61 -2.72 -18.14 10.87
C ASP A 61 -3.41 -17.47 9.67
N ASN A 62 -4.37 -18.17 9.05
CA ASN A 62 -5.03 -17.75 7.81
C ASN A 62 -5.74 -16.38 7.94
N LEU A 63 -5.06 -15.30 7.54
CA LEU A 63 -5.57 -13.92 7.49
C LEU A 63 -6.96 -13.79 6.86
N ASN A 64 -7.32 -14.68 5.93
CA ASN A 64 -8.62 -14.64 5.29
C ASN A 64 -9.79 -14.79 6.27
N SER A 65 -9.61 -15.46 7.41
CA SER A 65 -10.65 -15.58 8.43
C SER A 65 -11.01 -14.23 9.06
N LEU A 66 -10.06 -13.29 9.12
CA LEU A 66 -10.26 -11.94 9.67
C LEU A 66 -11.08 -11.03 8.77
N TRP A 67 -11.16 -11.32 7.46
CA TRP A 67 -11.87 -10.48 6.48
C TRP A 67 -13.37 -10.81 6.44
N THR A 68 -14.01 -10.65 7.59
CA THR A 68 -15.44 -10.89 7.76
C THR A 68 -16.05 -9.75 8.56
N ALA A 69 -17.23 -9.28 8.15
CA ALA A 69 -17.96 -8.25 8.90
C ALA A 69 -18.33 -8.76 10.30
N ASN A 70 -17.82 -8.11 11.35
CA ASN A 70 -18.08 -8.47 12.74
C ASN A 70 -18.11 -7.22 13.63
N THR A 71 -19.29 -6.66 13.85
CA THR A 71 -19.48 -5.44 14.64
C THR A 71 -19.03 -5.58 16.09
N GLU A 72 -19.13 -6.76 16.69
CA GLU A 72 -18.71 -6.98 18.08
C GLU A 72 -17.17 -6.94 18.22
N ALA A 73 -16.44 -7.46 17.24
CA ALA A 73 -14.98 -7.28 17.18
C ALA A 73 -14.60 -5.79 17.10
N VAL A 74 -15.31 -4.99 16.28
CA VAL A 74 -15.07 -3.54 16.20
C VAL A 74 -15.36 -2.85 17.54
N LYS A 75 -16.50 -3.16 18.18
CA LYS A 75 -16.85 -2.61 19.50
C LYS A 75 -15.81 -2.94 20.56
N LYS A 76 -15.30 -4.17 20.55
CA LYS A 76 -14.25 -4.64 21.47
C LYS A 76 -12.95 -3.87 21.26
N ALA A 77 -12.54 -3.62 20.02
CA ALA A 77 -11.32 -2.86 19.69
C ALA A 77 -11.35 -1.40 20.18
N ILE A 78 -12.54 -0.78 20.25
CA ILE A 78 -12.70 0.61 20.72
C ILE A 78 -13.10 0.73 22.20
N SER A 79 -13.26 -0.40 22.89
CA SER A 79 -13.75 -0.44 24.27
C SER A 79 -12.68 -0.03 25.29
N LEU A 80 -13.09 0.11 26.55
CA LEU A 80 -12.15 0.36 27.64
C LEU A 80 -11.47 -0.94 28.04
N HIS A 81 -10.14 -0.93 28.05
CA HIS A 81 -9.33 -2.05 28.48
C HIS A 81 -8.70 -1.79 29.83
N ARG A 82 -8.33 -2.89 30.51
CA ARG A 82 -7.66 -2.86 31.81
C ARG A 82 -6.45 -3.81 31.77
N LYS A 83 -5.30 -3.32 32.23
CA LYS A 83 -4.10 -4.12 32.52
C LYS A 83 -3.64 -3.81 33.95
N GLY A 84 -3.75 -4.79 34.85
CA GLY A 84 -3.52 -4.56 36.28
C GLY A 84 -4.51 -3.53 36.83
N MET A 85 -4.01 -2.39 37.33
CA MET A 85 -4.83 -1.26 37.78
C MET A 85 -4.97 -0.14 36.74
N LYS A 86 -4.28 -0.25 35.59
CA LYS A 86 -4.30 0.77 34.54
C LYS A 86 -5.45 0.53 33.57
N PHE A 87 -6.22 1.58 33.30
CA PHE A 87 -7.28 1.60 32.31
C PHE A 87 -6.82 2.40 31.09
N PHE A 88 -7.16 1.96 29.89
CA PHE A 88 -6.75 2.62 28.65
C PHE A 88 -7.71 2.31 27.50
N TYR A 89 -7.67 3.15 26.47
CA TYR A 89 -8.38 2.95 25.20
C TYR A 89 -7.37 2.76 24.07
N MET A 90 -7.80 2.07 23.00
CA MET A 90 -7.10 2.02 21.71
C MET A 90 -7.85 2.79 20.62
N ARG A 91 -9.02 3.38 20.93
CA ARG A 91 -10.00 3.87 19.96
C ARG A 91 -9.51 5.05 19.11
N GLU A 92 -8.72 5.95 19.66
CA GLU A 92 -8.21 7.11 18.91
C GLU A 92 -7.24 6.64 17.81
N SER A 93 -6.31 5.74 18.15
CA SER A 93 -5.47 5.02 17.19
C SER A 93 -6.32 4.25 16.17
N PHE A 94 -7.34 3.54 16.65
CA PHE A 94 -8.23 2.73 15.81
C PHE A 94 -8.96 3.56 14.74
N PHE A 95 -9.58 4.68 15.15
CA PHE A 95 -10.30 5.55 14.21
C PHE A 95 -9.35 6.19 13.19
N PHE A 96 -8.14 6.57 13.63
CA PHE A 96 -7.13 7.09 12.72
C PHE A 96 -6.76 6.05 11.64
N ASP A 97 -6.51 4.81 12.03
CA ASP A 97 -6.18 3.72 11.11
C ASP A 97 -7.35 3.40 10.17
N VAL A 98 -8.60 3.38 10.66
CA VAL A 98 -9.78 3.18 9.81
C VAL A 98 -9.84 4.25 8.73
N PHE A 99 -9.66 5.53 9.07
CA PHE A 99 -9.67 6.61 8.08
C PHE A 99 -8.48 6.52 7.12
N TYR A 100 -7.30 6.21 7.63
CA TYR A 100 -6.09 6.04 6.82
C TYR A 100 -6.23 4.93 5.77
N LEU A 101 -6.79 3.79 6.17
CA LEU A 101 -6.96 2.61 5.32
C LEU A 101 -8.19 2.71 4.42
N ALA A 102 -9.29 3.31 4.87
CA ALA A 102 -10.46 3.56 4.03
C ALA A 102 -10.11 4.50 2.87
N GLN A 103 -9.40 5.60 3.15
CA GLN A 103 -8.91 6.53 2.12
C GLN A 103 -7.90 5.87 1.16
N ALA A 104 -7.16 4.87 1.63
CA ALA A 104 -6.25 4.07 0.81
C ALA A 104 -6.98 3.25 -0.25
N SER A 105 -8.11 2.70 0.16
CA SER A 105 -8.83 1.64 -0.54
C SER A 105 -9.75 2.21 -1.61
N VAL A 106 -10.22 3.43 -1.39
CA VAL A 106 -11.08 4.17 -2.30
C VAL A 106 -10.66 5.64 -2.24
N LEU A 107 -10.13 6.15 -3.35
CA LEU A 107 -9.46 7.45 -3.44
C LEU A 107 -10.45 8.63 -3.34
N GLY A 108 -10.96 8.97 -2.15
CA GLY A 108 -11.80 10.18 -2.02
C GLY A 108 -12.23 10.57 -0.60
N GLU A 109 -12.50 11.86 -0.40
CA GLU A 109 -13.00 12.41 0.88
C GLU A 109 -14.40 11.90 1.25
N ALA A 110 -15.24 11.60 0.26
CA ALA A 110 -16.57 11.04 0.48
C ALA A 110 -16.53 9.72 1.27
N GLU A 111 -15.42 8.98 1.18
CA GLU A 111 -15.25 7.71 1.87
C GLU A 111 -14.95 7.89 3.35
N LEU A 112 -14.31 9.00 3.74
CA LEU A 112 -14.09 9.32 5.16
C LEU A 112 -15.43 9.58 5.86
N GLU A 113 -16.34 10.32 5.20
CA GLU A 113 -17.67 10.58 5.74
C GLU A 113 -18.52 9.32 5.82
N LYS A 114 -18.51 8.48 4.77
CA LYS A 114 -19.20 7.18 4.80
C LYS A 114 -18.66 6.28 5.91
N SER A 115 -17.34 6.24 6.08
CA SER A 115 -16.67 5.46 7.14
C SER A 115 -17.08 5.95 8.53
N SER A 116 -17.07 7.27 8.73
CA SER A 116 -17.51 7.91 9.97
C SER A 116 -18.98 7.62 10.25
N GLU A 117 -19.84 7.74 9.23
CA GLU A 117 -21.27 7.48 9.37
C GLU A 117 -21.55 6.01 9.73
N TYR A 118 -20.85 5.06 9.08
CA TYR A 118 -20.91 3.65 9.43
C TYR A 118 -20.52 3.41 10.90
N LEU A 119 -19.38 3.93 11.34
CA LEU A 119 -18.91 3.81 12.73
C LEU A 119 -19.91 4.44 13.71
N ARG A 120 -20.45 5.61 13.38
CA ARG A 120 -21.41 6.36 14.21
C ARG A 120 -22.72 5.60 14.40
N LYS A 121 -23.22 4.94 13.36
CA LYS A 121 -24.50 4.22 13.38
C LYS A 121 -24.39 2.83 14.01
N ASN A 122 -23.34 2.08 13.69
CA ASN A 122 -23.29 0.64 13.98
C ASN A 122 -22.40 0.29 15.19
N VAL A 123 -21.44 1.14 15.55
CA VAL A 123 -20.37 0.79 16.49
C VAL A 123 -20.35 1.72 17.71
N CYS A 124 -20.42 3.03 17.47
CA CYS A 124 -20.11 4.02 18.51
C CYS A 124 -21.30 4.28 19.47
N GLY A 125 -21.02 4.20 20.77
CA GLY A 125 -21.85 4.81 21.82
C GLY A 125 -21.56 6.30 21.99
N PHE A 126 -22.16 6.94 23.00
CA PHE A 126 -22.07 8.39 23.20
C PHE A 126 -20.61 8.91 23.28
N PHE A 127 -19.78 8.32 24.13
CA PHE A 127 -18.39 8.77 24.32
C PHE A 127 -17.49 8.49 23.12
N SER A 128 -17.68 7.35 22.43
CA SER A 128 -16.90 7.04 21.24
C SER A 128 -17.29 7.90 20.04
N LYS A 129 -18.54 8.39 19.94
CA LYS A 129 -18.94 9.39 18.92
C LYS A 129 -18.16 10.70 19.06
N LYS A 130 -17.94 11.18 20.29
CA LYS A 130 -17.12 12.38 20.53
C LYS A 130 -15.68 12.18 20.06
N SER A 131 -15.10 11.03 20.41
CA SER A 131 -13.75 10.67 19.96
C SER A 131 -13.65 10.52 18.44
N LEU A 132 -14.61 9.84 17.81
CA LEU A 132 -14.68 9.66 16.35
C LEU A 132 -14.68 11.01 15.63
N ASN A 133 -15.56 11.93 16.05
CA ASN A 133 -15.66 13.26 15.44
C ASN A 133 -14.37 14.06 15.62
N LYS A 134 -13.75 14.02 16.81
CA LYS A 134 -12.44 14.65 17.07
C LYS A 134 -11.39 14.14 16.08
N ILE A 135 -11.27 12.82 15.93
CA ILE A 135 -10.29 12.21 15.02
C ILE A 135 -10.61 12.55 13.57
N LEU A 136 -11.88 12.54 13.14
CA LEU A 136 -12.27 12.89 11.77
C LEU A 136 -11.87 14.33 11.41
N VAL A 137 -12.20 15.30 12.28
CA VAL A 137 -11.88 16.72 12.07
C VAL A 137 -10.37 16.92 11.98
N ALA A 138 -9.63 16.40 12.97
CA ALA A 138 -8.16 16.52 12.99
C ALA A 138 -7.50 15.79 11.81
N TYR A 139 -8.06 14.65 11.39
CA TYR A 139 -7.58 13.90 10.23
C TYR A 139 -7.73 14.73 8.96
N LYS A 140 -8.91 15.31 8.73
CA LYS A 140 -9.23 16.17 7.57
C LYS A 140 -8.39 17.45 7.53
N ALA A 141 -8.20 18.08 8.68
CA ALA A 141 -7.36 19.27 8.81
C ALA A 141 -5.86 18.97 8.60
N GLY A 142 -5.46 17.69 8.51
CA GLY A 142 -4.07 17.32 8.31
C GLY A 142 -3.19 17.62 9.53
N GLU A 143 -3.76 17.62 10.73
CA GLU A 143 -3.05 18.02 11.95
C GLU A 143 -1.78 17.18 12.19
N SER A 144 -0.73 17.85 12.67
CA SER A 144 0.56 17.24 12.99
C SER A 144 0.62 16.60 14.38
N CYS A 145 -0.39 16.86 15.22
CA CYS A 145 -0.51 16.30 16.55
C CYS A 145 -2.00 16.09 16.83
N ILE A 146 -2.38 14.86 17.21
CA ILE A 146 -3.76 14.52 17.51
C ILE A 146 -3.75 13.74 18.81
N ASP A 147 -4.38 14.28 19.85
CA ASP A 147 -4.40 13.64 21.16
C ASP A 147 -5.07 12.26 21.10
N GLY A 148 -4.36 11.24 21.59
CA GLY A 148 -4.69 9.81 21.51
C GLY A 148 -4.15 9.09 20.27
N VAL A 149 -3.54 9.79 19.31
CA VAL A 149 -2.88 9.19 18.13
C VAL A 149 -1.36 9.32 18.27
N SER A 150 -0.64 8.25 17.97
CA SER A 150 0.82 8.26 18.08
C SER A 150 1.48 9.14 17.01
N SER A 151 2.64 9.71 17.33
CA SER A 151 3.48 10.40 16.33
C SER A 151 3.90 9.48 15.18
N ALA A 152 4.05 8.17 15.43
CA ALA A 152 4.36 7.17 14.41
C ALA A 152 3.28 7.10 13.32
N GLN A 153 2.00 7.04 13.70
CA GLN A 153 0.88 7.03 12.75
C GLN A 153 0.78 8.33 11.95
N ILE A 154 0.95 9.47 12.62
CA ILE A 154 0.91 10.79 11.96
C ILE A 154 2.08 10.95 10.99
N ALA A 155 3.29 10.58 11.41
CA ALA A 155 4.49 10.61 10.57
C ALA A 155 4.35 9.68 9.37
N HIS A 156 3.85 8.46 9.57
CA HIS A 156 3.58 7.51 8.49
C HIS A 156 2.64 8.12 7.44
N ARG A 157 1.48 8.66 7.86
CA ARG A 157 0.55 9.35 6.95
C ARG A 157 1.23 10.47 6.18
N LYS A 158 2.04 11.30 6.86
CA LYS A 158 2.75 12.42 6.24
C LYS A 158 3.76 11.94 5.20
N THR A 159 4.54 10.91 5.52
CA THR A 159 5.52 10.30 4.59
C THR A 159 4.81 9.71 3.39
N ASN A 160 3.76 8.92 3.60
CA ASN A 160 2.98 8.33 2.53
C ASN A 160 2.35 9.40 1.62
N ASN A 161 1.77 10.46 2.19
CA ASN A 161 1.22 11.57 1.40
C ASN A 161 2.28 12.28 0.57
N LYS A 162 3.48 12.50 1.13
CA LYS A 162 4.62 13.10 0.39
C LYS A 162 5.05 12.21 -0.78
N VAL A 163 5.11 10.89 -0.58
CA VAL A 163 5.43 9.95 -1.65
C VAL A 163 4.36 10.02 -2.74
N LEU A 164 3.07 9.96 -2.36
CA LEU A 164 1.94 9.92 -3.29
C LEU A 164 1.70 11.24 -4.04
N SER A 165 2.13 12.38 -3.51
CA SER A 165 2.07 13.68 -4.18
C SER A 165 3.33 14.00 -5.01
N GLY A 166 4.39 13.21 -4.87
CA GLY A 166 5.65 13.40 -5.60
C GLY A 166 5.51 13.18 -7.11
N THR A 167 6.32 13.89 -7.88
CA THR A 167 6.46 13.65 -9.32
C THR A 167 7.47 12.55 -9.57
N GLU A 168 7.03 11.49 -10.24
CA GLU A 168 7.88 10.37 -10.64
C GLU A 168 8.52 10.63 -12.00
N LYS A 169 9.86 10.54 -12.07
CA LYS A 169 10.62 10.61 -13.32
C LYS A 169 10.60 9.24 -14.00
N LYS A 170 10.17 9.20 -15.25
CA LYS A 170 10.11 7.95 -16.05
C LYS A 170 11.31 7.86 -16.97
N ILE A 171 12.05 6.75 -16.89
CA ILE A 171 13.25 6.48 -17.68
C ILE A 171 12.95 5.30 -18.58
N LEU A 172 12.81 5.57 -19.88
CA LEU A 172 12.63 4.53 -20.90
C LEU A 172 13.98 3.90 -21.23
N VAL A 173 14.09 2.58 -21.08
CA VAL A 173 15.31 1.83 -21.38
C VAL A 173 15.10 1.03 -22.66
N VAL A 174 15.85 1.37 -23.70
CA VAL A 174 15.72 0.77 -25.04
C VAL A 174 17.07 0.16 -25.45
N ALA A 175 17.05 -1.10 -25.90
CA ALA A 175 18.22 -1.76 -26.46
C ALA A 175 17.79 -2.94 -27.35
N ASN A 176 18.72 -3.44 -28.18
CA ASN A 176 18.53 -4.70 -28.89
C ASN A 176 18.43 -5.88 -27.90
N VAL A 177 17.80 -6.98 -28.34
CA VAL A 177 17.78 -8.24 -27.59
C VAL A 177 19.22 -8.63 -27.25
N SER A 178 19.44 -9.11 -26.02
CA SER A 178 20.75 -9.54 -25.52
C SER A 178 21.83 -8.46 -25.34
N ALA A 179 21.51 -7.17 -25.50
CA ALA A 179 22.47 -6.06 -25.27
C ALA A 179 22.76 -5.77 -23.78
N GLY A 180 22.26 -6.60 -22.85
CA GLY A 180 22.48 -6.41 -21.41
C GLY A 180 21.54 -5.44 -20.70
N LYS A 181 20.43 -5.03 -21.33
CA LYS A 181 19.43 -4.11 -20.75
C LYS A 181 18.92 -4.55 -19.38
N SER A 182 18.49 -5.80 -19.24
CA SER A 182 18.01 -6.33 -17.95
C SER A 182 19.14 -6.38 -16.91
N THR A 183 20.38 -6.63 -17.32
CA THR A 183 21.54 -6.55 -16.43
C THR A 183 21.78 -5.14 -15.91
N LEU A 184 21.66 -4.13 -16.79
CA LEU A 184 21.76 -2.71 -16.40
C LEU A 184 20.64 -2.34 -15.41
N ILE A 185 19.39 -2.68 -15.71
CA ILE A 185 18.24 -2.40 -14.83
C ILE A 185 18.44 -3.07 -13.47
N ASN A 186 18.87 -4.34 -13.44
CA ASN A 186 19.16 -5.05 -12.19
C ASN A 186 20.22 -4.33 -11.34
N ALA A 187 21.27 -3.82 -11.98
CA ALA A 187 22.31 -3.06 -11.30
C ALA A 187 21.78 -1.72 -10.75
N LEU A 188 20.98 -0.99 -11.54
CA LEU A 188 20.38 0.28 -11.14
C LEU A 188 19.31 0.12 -10.06
N VAL A 189 18.61 -1.00 -10.03
CA VAL A 189 17.61 -1.33 -9.02
C VAL A 189 18.27 -1.89 -7.75
N GLY A 190 19.43 -2.52 -7.87
CA GLY A 190 20.17 -3.13 -6.75
C GLY A 190 19.67 -4.53 -6.37
N TYR A 191 18.89 -5.17 -7.24
CA TYR A 191 18.40 -6.54 -7.06
C TYR A 191 18.74 -7.36 -8.31
N ARG A 192 19.14 -8.62 -8.11
CA ARG A 192 19.17 -9.59 -9.20
C ARG A 192 17.73 -9.98 -9.51
N LEU A 193 17.06 -9.30 -10.45
CA LEU A 193 15.68 -9.62 -10.86
C LEU A 193 15.55 -10.99 -11.54
N ASN A 194 16.62 -11.78 -11.64
CA ASN A 194 16.55 -13.19 -12.03
C ASN A 194 15.62 -14.05 -11.14
N ARG A 195 15.24 -13.57 -9.93
CA ARG A 195 14.27 -14.24 -9.03
C ARG A 195 12.85 -13.68 -9.08
N ILE A 196 12.69 -12.37 -9.30
CA ILE A 196 11.43 -11.78 -9.75
C ILE A 196 11.47 -11.93 -11.27
N LYS A 197 11.47 -13.17 -11.77
CA LYS A 197 11.83 -13.55 -13.14
C LYS A 197 11.28 -12.54 -14.17
N THR A 198 12.02 -11.48 -14.44
CA THR A 198 11.83 -10.76 -15.67
C THR A 198 12.40 -11.73 -16.66
N THR A 199 11.54 -12.57 -17.25
CA THR A 199 11.86 -13.27 -18.46
C THR A 199 12.30 -12.17 -19.41
N ALA A 200 13.62 -12.03 -19.54
CA ALA A 200 14.30 -11.10 -20.42
C ALA A 200 14.15 -11.55 -21.88
N CYS A 201 12.91 -11.92 -22.21
CA CYS A 201 12.33 -12.23 -23.50
C CYS A 201 11.01 -11.44 -23.53
N THR A 202 11.10 -10.10 -23.45
CA THR A 202 9.94 -9.24 -23.22
C THR A 202 9.14 -9.07 -24.50
N ASP A 203 8.00 -9.74 -24.59
CA ASP A 203 6.95 -9.40 -25.58
C ASP A 203 6.10 -8.20 -25.11
N LYS A 204 6.36 -7.63 -23.92
CA LYS A 204 5.54 -6.61 -23.26
C LYS A 204 6.38 -5.54 -22.55
N LEU A 205 5.81 -4.35 -22.34
CA LEU A 205 6.39 -3.28 -21.52
C LEU A 205 6.27 -3.62 -20.03
N VAL A 206 7.34 -3.43 -19.26
CA VAL A 206 7.34 -3.61 -17.80
C VAL A 206 7.76 -2.31 -17.11
N TYR A 207 7.06 -1.93 -16.05
CA TYR A 207 7.32 -0.73 -15.26
C TYR A 207 7.86 -1.11 -13.88
N ILE A 208 9.01 -0.57 -13.51
CA ILE A 208 9.67 -0.84 -12.24
C ILE A 208 9.81 0.49 -11.49
N HIS A 209 9.00 0.67 -10.47
CA HIS A 209 8.90 1.88 -9.66
C HIS A 209 9.78 1.77 -8.41
N ASN A 210 10.53 2.82 -8.10
CA ASN A 210 11.22 2.92 -6.83
C ASN A 210 10.26 3.36 -5.73
N LYS A 211 10.04 2.47 -4.76
CA LYS A 211 9.31 2.81 -3.55
C LYS A 211 10.27 3.41 -2.53
N CYS A 212 10.18 4.72 -2.29
CA CYS A 212 11.06 5.45 -1.36
C CYS A 212 10.84 5.10 0.14
N SER A 213 10.27 3.94 0.43
CA SER A 213 10.05 3.37 1.75
C SER A 213 10.30 1.88 1.71
N ASN A 214 10.90 1.33 2.77
CA ASN A 214 11.23 -0.08 2.84
C ASN A 214 10.09 -0.91 3.46
N ASP A 215 8.98 -1.02 2.74
CA ASP A 215 7.79 -1.74 3.20
C ASP A 215 7.42 -2.94 2.31
N GLY A 216 8.33 -3.41 1.45
CA GLY A 216 8.11 -4.60 0.61
C GLY A 216 7.82 -4.28 -0.85
N ILE A 217 7.04 -5.13 -1.51
CA ILE A 217 6.74 -5.06 -2.94
C ILE A 217 5.23 -5.04 -3.21
N THR A 218 4.80 -4.12 -4.07
CA THR A 218 3.44 -4.11 -4.64
C THR A 218 3.54 -4.44 -6.13
N ILE A 219 2.72 -5.37 -6.61
CA ILE A 219 2.68 -5.83 -8.00
C ILE A 219 1.29 -5.58 -8.56
N LYS A 220 1.23 -5.05 -9.78
CA LYS A 220 0.03 -4.96 -10.60
C LYS A 220 0.13 -5.95 -11.77
N ARG A 221 -0.85 -6.83 -11.88
CA ARG A 221 -0.92 -7.88 -12.91
C ARG A 221 -1.66 -7.41 -14.16
N ASN A 222 -1.53 -8.19 -15.23
CA ASN A 222 -2.25 -7.99 -16.50
C ASN A 222 -3.77 -7.83 -16.35
N ASN A 223 -4.39 -8.51 -15.39
CA ASN A 223 -5.83 -8.43 -15.13
C ASN A 223 -6.24 -7.22 -14.28
N GLY A 224 -5.33 -6.29 -13.98
CA GLY A 224 -5.59 -5.09 -13.17
C GLY A 224 -5.61 -5.33 -11.66
N THR A 225 -5.37 -6.57 -11.19
CA THR A 225 -5.31 -6.89 -9.76
C THR A 225 -3.98 -6.49 -9.14
N TYR A 226 -4.00 -6.20 -7.84
CA TYR A 226 -2.83 -5.86 -7.06
C TYR A 226 -2.53 -6.97 -6.05
N THR A 227 -1.24 -7.21 -5.81
CA THR A 227 -0.78 -7.99 -4.65
C THR A 227 0.35 -7.27 -3.95
N TYR A 228 0.46 -7.52 -2.66
CA TYR A 228 1.52 -7.03 -1.81
C TYR A 228 2.22 -8.19 -1.12
N SER A 229 3.54 -8.15 -1.03
CA SER A 229 4.32 -8.97 -0.11
C SER A 229 5.31 -8.10 0.66
N SER A 230 5.49 -8.40 1.94
CA SER A 230 6.57 -7.80 2.74
C SER A 230 7.96 -8.29 2.30
N ASN A 231 8.02 -9.43 1.62
CA ASN A 231 9.24 -10.03 1.10
C ASN A 231 9.36 -9.77 -0.41
N ILE A 232 10.32 -8.95 -0.79
CA ILE A 232 10.57 -8.56 -2.19
C ILE A 232 10.93 -9.77 -3.07
N ASN A 233 11.37 -10.89 -2.47
CA ASN A 233 11.70 -12.11 -3.21
C ASN A 233 10.49 -12.97 -3.61
N GLU A 234 9.28 -12.65 -3.13
CA GLU A 234 8.06 -13.43 -3.40
C GLU A 234 7.27 -12.92 -4.64
N GLY A 235 7.90 -12.10 -5.47
CA GLY A 235 7.30 -11.60 -6.70
C GLY A 235 7.19 -12.67 -7.79
N ASP A 236 5.98 -13.10 -8.12
CA ASP A 236 5.69 -13.96 -9.27
C ASP A 236 5.70 -13.16 -10.58
N SER A 237 6.22 -13.77 -11.62
CA SER A 237 6.89 -13.11 -12.75
C SER A 237 6.10 -13.09 -14.04
N ASP A 238 5.32 -14.15 -14.26
CA ASP A 238 4.84 -14.47 -15.61
C ASP A 238 3.67 -13.56 -16.03
N THR A 239 3.12 -12.77 -15.09
CA THR A 239 1.95 -11.90 -15.28
C THR A 239 2.18 -10.44 -14.90
N LEU A 240 3.44 -10.07 -14.64
CA LEU A 240 3.83 -8.73 -14.17
C LEU A 240 3.72 -7.67 -15.28
N ILE A 241 3.02 -6.57 -15.01
CA ILE A 241 3.13 -5.33 -15.81
C ILE A 241 3.89 -4.26 -15.04
N GLU A 242 3.54 -4.04 -13.78
CA GLU A 242 4.13 -2.98 -12.96
C GLU A 242 4.48 -3.52 -11.57
N ALA A 243 5.67 -3.20 -11.07
CA ALA A 243 6.12 -3.50 -9.72
C ALA A 243 6.68 -2.25 -9.04
N ALA A 244 6.37 -2.07 -7.76
CA ALA A 244 6.93 -1.02 -6.92
C ALA A 244 7.59 -1.62 -5.67
N PHE A 245 8.87 -1.35 -5.48
CA PHE A 245 9.67 -1.83 -4.34
C PHE A 245 10.88 -0.91 -4.13
N PRO A 246 11.46 -0.87 -2.92
CA PRO A 246 12.60 0.00 -2.63
C PRO A 246 13.83 -0.44 -3.43
N PHE A 247 14.49 0.49 -4.10
CA PHE A 247 15.75 0.23 -4.77
C PHE A 247 16.90 0.21 -3.76
N LYS A 248 17.84 -0.72 -3.97
CA LYS A 248 19.04 -0.90 -3.14
C LYS A 248 20.28 -0.19 -3.67
N SER A 249 20.13 0.59 -4.74
CA SER A 249 21.19 1.41 -5.32
C SER A 249 21.19 2.83 -4.74
N THR A 250 22.10 3.67 -5.25
CA THR A 250 22.11 5.12 -4.96
C THR A 250 20.82 5.84 -5.38
N LEU A 251 19.99 5.21 -6.22
CA LEU A 251 18.70 5.74 -6.66
C LEU A 251 17.56 5.46 -5.65
N GLY A 252 17.82 4.80 -4.52
CA GLY A 252 16.78 4.42 -3.54
C GLY A 252 15.96 5.58 -2.96
N ASN A 253 16.47 6.80 -3.00
CA ASN A 253 15.77 8.01 -2.56
C ASN A 253 15.12 8.81 -3.70
N GLU A 254 15.27 8.36 -4.95
CA GLU A 254 14.77 9.05 -6.12
C GLU A 254 13.38 8.53 -6.50
N HIS A 255 12.45 9.45 -6.77
CA HIS A 255 11.13 9.10 -7.32
C HIS A 255 11.26 8.77 -8.81
N ILE A 256 11.65 7.53 -9.12
CA ILE A 256 11.92 7.07 -10.48
C ILE A 256 11.16 5.80 -10.84
N CYS A 257 10.85 5.68 -12.14
CA CYS A 257 10.31 4.48 -12.74
C CYS A 257 11.15 4.12 -13.96
N PHE A 258 11.66 2.89 -14.01
CA PHE A 258 12.27 2.31 -15.19
C PHE A 258 11.20 1.63 -16.04
N ILE A 259 11.17 1.96 -17.33
CA ILE A 259 10.31 1.32 -18.32
C ILE A 259 11.18 0.39 -19.17
N ASP A 260 11.02 -0.91 -18.95
CA ASP A 260 11.73 -1.95 -19.69
C ASP A 260 10.96 -2.33 -20.95
N THR A 261 11.57 -2.15 -22.14
CA THR A 261 10.90 -2.45 -23.42
C THR A 261 11.21 -3.84 -23.95
N PRO A 262 10.39 -4.39 -24.87
CA PRO A 262 10.84 -5.43 -25.79
C PRO A 262 12.13 -5.03 -26.52
N GLY A 263 12.95 -6.01 -26.90
CA GLY A 263 14.10 -5.74 -27.77
C GLY A 263 13.65 -5.39 -29.18
N ILE A 264 14.33 -4.42 -29.82
CA ILE A 264 13.93 -3.86 -31.13
C ILE A 264 13.89 -4.90 -32.27
N ASN A 265 14.63 -6.02 -32.12
CA ASN A 265 14.80 -7.04 -33.17
C ASN A 265 13.96 -8.33 -32.94
N ASN A 266 12.84 -8.29 -32.21
CA ASN A 266 11.90 -9.43 -32.18
C ASN A 266 11.10 -9.47 -33.51
N VAL A 267 11.65 -10.17 -34.50
CA VAL A 267 11.14 -10.26 -35.89
C VAL A 267 9.81 -11.01 -36.02
N GLU A 268 9.29 -11.60 -34.94
CA GLU A 268 8.06 -12.41 -34.98
C GLU A 268 6.75 -11.65 -34.73
N ASN A 269 6.78 -10.35 -34.40
CA ASN A 269 5.54 -9.57 -34.22
C ASN A 269 5.69 -8.13 -34.73
N ILE A 270 5.02 -7.81 -35.84
CA ILE A 270 4.93 -6.46 -36.45
C ILE A 270 4.35 -5.42 -35.45
N SER A 271 3.72 -5.89 -34.36
CA SER A 271 3.25 -5.07 -33.23
C SER A 271 4.36 -4.52 -32.33
N HIS A 272 5.58 -5.06 -32.34
CA HIS A 272 6.70 -4.61 -31.50
C HIS A 272 7.36 -3.32 -31.99
N THR A 273 7.34 -3.03 -33.29
CA THR A 273 7.83 -1.77 -33.86
C THR A 273 6.89 -0.61 -33.54
N LEU A 274 5.60 -0.91 -33.34
CA LEU A 274 4.56 0.09 -33.07
C LEU A 274 4.60 0.60 -31.62
N ILE A 275 5.00 -0.21 -30.63
CA ILE A 275 4.97 0.21 -29.22
C ILE A 275 5.97 1.35 -28.93
N PRO A 276 7.26 1.26 -29.33
CA PRO A 276 8.18 2.39 -29.22
C PRO A 276 7.67 3.59 -30.02
N GLN A 277 7.26 3.41 -31.29
CA GLN A 277 6.80 4.49 -32.15
C GLN A 277 5.55 5.21 -31.63
N HIS A 278 4.60 4.49 -31.02
CA HIS A 278 3.38 5.07 -30.47
C HIS A 278 3.66 5.81 -29.14
N TYR A 279 4.58 5.31 -28.31
CA TYR A 279 5.04 6.01 -27.11
C TYR A 279 5.85 7.28 -27.45
N TYR A 280 6.70 7.24 -28.49
CA TYR A 280 7.39 8.42 -29.03
C TYR A 280 6.39 9.49 -29.50
N LYS A 281 5.29 9.08 -30.16
CA LYS A 281 4.27 10.00 -30.68
C LYS A 281 3.38 10.65 -29.60
N LEU A 282 3.09 9.94 -28.51
CA LEU A 282 2.13 10.40 -27.50
C LEU A 282 2.77 11.21 -26.36
N ASN A 283 4.05 10.99 -26.05
CA ASN A 283 4.69 11.57 -24.85
C ASN A 283 5.87 12.51 -25.11
N PHE A 284 6.38 12.58 -26.35
CA PHE A 284 7.56 13.41 -26.67
C PHE A 284 7.37 14.42 -27.81
N LEU A 285 6.22 14.41 -28.51
CA LEU A 285 5.89 15.36 -29.57
C LEU A 285 4.79 16.37 -29.18
N SER A 286 4.45 16.44 -27.89
CA SER A 286 3.49 17.39 -27.31
C SER A 286 4.17 18.45 -26.43
N THR A 287 5.36 18.91 -26.86
CA THR A 287 5.95 20.21 -26.50
C THR A 287 5.66 21.21 -27.60
#